data_AF-D0VNX9-F1
#
_entry.id   AF-D0VNX9-F1
#
_cell.length_a   1.000
_cell.length_b   1.000
_cell.length_c   1.000
_cell.angle_alpha   90.00
_cell.angle_beta   90.00
_cell.angle_gamma   90.00
#
_symmetry.space_group_name_H-M   'P 1'
#
loop_
_entity.id
_entity.type
_entity.pdbx_description
1 polymer ?
#
loop_
_entity_poly.entity_id
_entity_poly.type
_entity_poly.pdbx_seq_one_letter_code
_entity_poly.pdbx_strand_id
1 'polypeptide(L)'
;QKAGGTVAFIDAEHALDPVYAKALGVNIDELLISQPDTGEQALEISDMLVRSGAMDVIVVDSVAALVPKAEIEGEMGDQQMGLQARLMSKALRKLTGSISKS
;
A
#
# COMPACT_ATOMS: atom_id res chain seq x y z
N GLN A 1 6.20 10.64 -12.07
CA GLN A 1 5.70 10.71 -13.47
C GLN A 1 6.25 11.88 -14.27
N LYS A 2 6.00 13.16 -13.94
CA LYS A 2 6.53 14.29 -14.76
C LYS A 2 8.04 14.27 -15.00
N ALA A 3 8.82 13.74 -14.06
CA ALA A 3 10.26 13.54 -14.19
C ALA A 3 10.67 12.22 -14.90
N GLY A 4 9.73 11.53 -15.54
CA GLY A 4 9.94 10.22 -16.18
C GLY A 4 9.82 9.02 -15.24
N GLY A 5 9.69 9.23 -13.92
CA GLY A 5 9.62 8.13 -12.96
C GLY A 5 8.27 7.42 -12.88
N THR A 6 8.31 6.12 -12.64
CA THR A 6 7.18 5.20 -12.46
C THR A 6 6.62 5.27 -11.04
N VAL A 7 5.30 5.12 -10.91
CA VAL A 7 4.61 5.26 -9.63
C VAL A 7 3.62 4.13 -9.43
N ALA A 8 3.59 3.58 -8.22
CA ALA A 8 2.53 2.69 -7.77
C ALA A 8 1.70 3.34 -6.66
N PHE A 9 0.41 3.03 -6.65
CA PHE A 9 -0.56 3.50 -5.68
C PHE A 9 -1.31 2.31 -5.07
N ILE A 10 -1.10 2.07 -3.79
CA ILE A 10 -1.80 1.04 -3.01
C ILE A 10 -3.02 1.71 -2.38
N ASP A 11 -4.16 1.59 -3.04
CA ASP A 11 -5.45 2.17 -2.66
C ASP A 11 -6.17 1.20 -1.71
N ALA A 12 -5.78 1.21 -0.44
CA ALA A 12 -6.46 0.47 0.62
C ALA A 12 -7.81 1.11 1.01
N GLU A 13 -8.02 2.41 0.76
CA GLU A 13 -9.31 3.08 1.01
C GLU A 13 -10.35 2.87 -0.09
N HIS A 14 -9.94 2.35 -1.24
CA HIS A 14 -10.79 2.13 -2.42
C HIS A 14 -11.47 3.44 -2.87
N ALA A 15 -10.76 4.56 -2.72
CA ALA A 15 -11.30 5.91 -2.83
C ALA A 15 -10.67 6.75 -3.95
N LEU A 16 -9.74 6.18 -4.72
CA LEU A 16 -9.09 6.91 -5.81
C LEU A 16 -10.07 7.21 -6.96
N ASP A 17 -10.28 8.49 -7.25
CA ASP A 17 -11.00 8.96 -8.44
C ASP A 17 -10.02 9.17 -9.61
N PRO A 18 -10.05 8.33 -10.67
CA PRO A 18 -9.15 8.46 -11.82
C PRO A 18 -9.38 9.73 -12.64
N VAL A 19 -10.61 10.24 -12.67
CA VAL A 19 -10.96 11.46 -13.41
C VAL A 19 -10.32 12.66 -12.72
N TYR A 20 -10.46 12.74 -11.40
CA TYR A 20 -9.86 13.80 -10.60
C TYR A 20 -8.33 13.72 -10.63
N ALA A 21 -7.74 12.54 -10.47
CA ALA A 21 -6.29 12.36 -10.55
C ALA A 21 -5.73 12.76 -11.93
N LYS A 22 -6.44 12.44 -13.03
CA LYS A 22 -6.08 12.91 -14.38
C LYS A 22 -6.15 14.43 -14.51
N ALA A 23 -7.16 15.07 -13.92
CA ALA A 23 -7.28 16.52 -13.90
C ALA A 23 -6.12 17.20 -13.14
N LEU A 24 -5.54 16.52 -12.14
CA LEU A 24 -4.34 16.96 -11.43
C LEU A 24 -3.02 16.68 -12.20
N GLY A 25 -3.11 16.04 -13.36
CA GLY A 25 -1.97 15.74 -14.23
C GLY A 25 -1.25 14.44 -13.90
N VAL A 26 -1.90 13.51 -13.20
CA VAL A 26 -1.44 12.13 -13.06
C VAL A 26 -1.67 11.40 -14.39
N ASN A 27 -0.65 10.67 -14.84
CA ASN A 27 -0.78 9.74 -15.95
C ASN A 27 -1.43 8.44 -15.43
N ILE A 28 -2.74 8.32 -15.59
CA ILE A 28 -3.52 7.16 -15.12
C ILE A 28 -3.17 5.89 -15.88
N ASP A 29 -2.85 5.98 -17.17
CA ASP A 29 -2.57 4.82 -18.01
C ASP A 29 -1.25 4.12 -17.60
N GLU A 30 -0.33 4.86 -16.99
CA GLU A 30 0.96 4.35 -16.49
C GLU A 30 1.01 4.24 -14.95
N LEU A 31 -0.07 4.59 -14.24
CA LEU A 31 -0.13 4.46 -12.79
C LEU A 31 -0.46 3.01 -12.43
N LEU A 32 0.45 2.32 -11.74
CA LEU A 32 0.15 1.00 -11.20
C LEU A 32 -0.75 1.18 -9.98
N ILE A 33 -1.99 0.67 -10.04
CA ILE A 33 -2.94 0.73 -8.93
C ILE A 33 -3.14 -0.68 -8.38
N SER A 34 -3.14 -0.81 -7.06
CA SER A 34 -3.51 -2.04 -6.37
C SER A 34 -4.55 -1.73 -5.30
N GLN A 35 -5.64 -2.49 -5.28
CA GLN A 35 -6.70 -2.42 -4.26
C GLN A 35 -6.66 -3.71 -3.43
N PRO A 36 -5.92 -3.73 -2.31
CA PRO A 36 -5.78 -4.91 -1.48
C PRO A 36 -7.03 -5.15 -0.63
N ASP A 37 -7.25 -6.42 -0.30
CA ASP A 37 -8.29 -6.91 0.61
C ASP A 37 -7.84 -6.83 2.08
N THR A 38 -6.54 -6.95 2.37
CA THR A 38 -6.01 -6.92 3.75
C THR A 38 -4.74 -6.07 3.87
N GLY A 39 -4.45 -5.64 5.11
CA GLY A 39 -3.23 -4.90 5.43
C GLY A 39 -1.95 -5.69 5.13
N GLU A 40 -1.94 -7.01 5.39
CA GLU A 40 -0.83 -7.89 5.02
C GLU A 40 -0.58 -7.86 3.51
N GLN A 41 -1.64 -8.04 2.72
CA GLN A 41 -1.53 -8.06 1.26
C GLN A 41 -1.00 -6.72 0.72
N ALA A 42 -1.53 -5.60 1.22
CA ALA A 42 -1.07 -4.26 0.84
C ALA A 42 0.45 -4.09 1.06
N LEU A 43 0.94 -4.53 2.22
CA LEU A 43 2.34 -4.39 2.62
C LEU A 43 3.25 -5.41 1.89
N GLU A 44 2.73 -6.58 1.54
CA GLU A 44 3.43 -7.56 0.69
C GLU A 44 3.59 -7.07 -0.74
N ILE A 45 2.53 -6.52 -1.34
CA ILE A 45 2.59 -5.89 -2.66
C ILE A 45 3.59 -4.73 -2.65
N SER A 46 3.55 -3.90 -1.61
CA SER A 46 4.52 -2.81 -1.44
C SER A 46 5.97 -3.35 -1.40
N ASP A 47 6.25 -4.40 -0.62
CA ASP A 47 7.58 -5.00 -0.53
C ASP A 47 8.03 -5.65 -1.85
N MET A 48 7.11 -6.30 -2.57
CA MET A 48 7.38 -6.86 -3.91
C MET A 48 7.78 -5.75 -4.90
N LEU A 49 7.04 -4.65 -4.91
CA LEU A 49 7.32 -3.51 -5.80
C LEU A 49 8.67 -2.87 -5.47
N VAL A 50 8.99 -2.67 -4.18
CA VAL A 50 10.32 -2.18 -3.75
C VAL A 50 11.44 -3.11 -4.23
N ARG A 51 11.28 -4.42 -4.05
CA ARG A 51 12.28 -5.42 -4.44
C ARG A 51 12.46 -5.53 -5.95
N SER A 52 11.43 -5.22 -6.73
CA SER A 52 11.52 -5.24 -8.19
C SER A 52 12.47 -4.16 -8.73
N GLY A 53 12.68 -3.08 -7.98
CA GLY A 53 13.43 -1.89 -8.43
C GLY A 53 12.76 -1.14 -9.57
N ALA A 54 11.54 -1.53 -9.98
CA ALA A 54 10.87 -0.97 -11.14
C ALA A 54 10.09 0.32 -10.84
N MET A 55 9.84 0.63 -9.55
CA MET A 55 9.05 1.78 -9.11
C MET A 55 9.94 2.83 -8.46
N ASP A 56 9.83 4.09 -8.90
CA ASP A 56 10.52 5.22 -8.26
C ASP A 56 9.79 5.69 -6.99
N VAL A 57 8.46 5.62 -6.99
CA VAL A 57 7.61 6.02 -5.85
C VAL A 57 6.50 5.00 -5.65
N ILE A 58 6.26 4.64 -4.40
CA ILE A 58 5.12 3.82 -3.98
C ILE A 58 4.35 4.61 -2.93
N VAL A 59 3.07 4.84 -3.16
CA VAL A 59 2.15 5.49 -2.23
C VAL A 59 1.23 4.44 -1.62
N VAL A 60 0.97 4.52 -0.32
CA VAL A 60 -0.01 3.67 0.38
C VAL A 60 -1.07 4.56 0.99
N ASP A 61 -2.30 4.40 0.53
CA ASP A 61 -3.45 5.20 0.94
C ASP A 61 -4.59 4.30 1.43
N SER A 62 -4.85 4.17 2.74
CA SER A 62 -4.14 4.78 3.86
C SER A 62 -3.75 3.74 4.90
N VAL A 63 -2.87 4.14 5.83
CA VAL A 63 -2.45 3.27 6.94
C VAL A 63 -3.62 2.83 7.80
N ALA A 64 -4.63 3.69 7.98
CA ALA A 64 -5.81 3.38 8.78
C ALA A 64 -6.62 2.23 8.16
N ALA A 65 -6.65 2.16 6.82
CA ALA A 65 -7.33 1.09 6.06
C ALA A 65 -6.51 -0.20 5.95
N LEU A 66 -5.30 -0.27 6.51
CA LEU A 66 -4.50 -1.51 6.56
C LEU A 66 -5.00 -2.44 7.68
N VAL A 67 -6.22 -2.95 7.49
CA VAL A 67 -6.89 -3.83 8.45
C VAL A 67 -6.27 -5.23 8.38
N PRO A 68 -5.76 -5.77 9.49
CA PRO A 68 -5.21 -7.13 9.53
C PRO A 68 -6.24 -8.17 9.11
N LYS A 69 -5.81 -9.22 8.41
CA LYS A 69 -6.70 -10.30 7.97
C LYS A 69 -7.53 -10.90 9.11
N ALA A 70 -6.93 -11.10 10.28
CA ALA A 70 -7.64 -11.66 11.43
C ALA A 70 -8.72 -10.71 11.99
N GLU A 71 -8.64 -9.41 11.73
CA GLU A 71 -9.67 -8.43 12.09
C GLU A 71 -10.83 -8.48 11.12
N ILE A 72 -10.55 -8.66 9.83
CA ILE A 72 -11.56 -8.81 8.77
C ILE A 72 -12.35 -10.11 8.94
N GLU A 73 -11.67 -11.20 9.29
CA GLU A 73 -12.28 -12.54 9.48
C GLU A 73 -12.90 -12.73 10.87
N GLY A 74 -12.60 -11.84 11.82
CA GLY A 74 -13.11 -11.89 13.19
C GLY A 74 -14.50 -11.27 13.35
N GLU A 75 -15.05 -11.35 14.56
CA GLU A 75 -16.29 -10.65 14.89
C GLU A 75 -16.01 -9.21 15.34
N MET A 76 -16.94 -8.28 15.11
CA MET A 76 -16.79 -6.86 15.52
C MET A 76 -16.53 -6.67 17.02
N GLY A 77 -16.92 -7.64 17.85
CA GLY A 77 -16.72 -7.62 19.31
C GLY A 77 -15.39 -8.20 19.78
N ASP A 78 -14.60 -8.80 18.89
CA ASP A 78 -13.35 -9.46 19.26
C ASP A 78 -12.30 -8.45 19.72
N GLN A 79 -11.65 -8.77 20.84
CA GLN A 79 -10.55 -7.94 21.32
C GLN A 79 -9.27 -8.21 20.52
N GLN A 80 -8.97 -7.32 19.59
CA GLN A 80 -7.78 -7.41 18.74
C GLN A 80 -6.71 -6.37 19.09
N MET A 81 -6.36 -6.32 20.39
CA MET A 81 -5.48 -5.28 20.93
C MET A 81 -4.11 -5.26 20.24
N GLY A 82 -3.81 -4.15 19.55
CA GLY A 82 -2.51 -3.88 18.96
C GLY A 82 -2.16 -4.72 17.72
N LEU A 83 -3.13 -5.37 17.08
CA LEU A 83 -2.87 -6.22 15.91
C LEU A 83 -2.28 -5.40 14.74
N GLN A 84 -2.90 -4.27 14.40
CA GLN A 84 -2.40 -3.35 13.37
C GLN A 84 -1.00 -2.82 13.70
N ALA A 85 -0.74 -2.43 14.95
CA ALA A 85 0.58 -1.96 15.37
C ALA A 85 1.68 -3.03 15.20
N ARG A 86 1.36 -4.29 15.51
CA ARG A 86 2.28 -5.43 15.30
C ARG A 86 2.51 -5.71 13.82
N LEU A 87 1.46 -5.63 12.99
CA LEU A 87 1.55 -5.75 11.53
C LEU A 87 2.50 -4.69 10.98
N MET A 88 2.26 -3.41 11.28
CA MET A 88 3.10 -2.30 10.84
C MET A 88 4.55 -2.44 11.30
N SER A 89 4.78 -2.81 12.56
CA SER A 89 6.14 -3.02 13.11
C SER A 89 6.91 -4.14 12.42
N LYS A 90 6.22 -5.18 11.93
CA LYS A 90 6.84 -6.24 11.13
C LYS A 90 7.10 -5.79 9.70
N ALA A 91 6.10 -5.18 9.07
CA ALA A 91 6.16 -4.73 7.69
C ALA A 91 7.22 -3.65 7.47
N LEU A 92 7.25 -2.61 8.31
CA LEU A 92 8.23 -1.53 8.19
C LEU A 92 9.67 -2.05 8.34
N ARG A 93 9.92 -2.96 9.29
CA ARG A 93 11.24 -3.59 9.42
C ARG A 93 11.66 -4.36 8.18
N LYS A 94 10.73 -5.06 7.52
CA LYS A 94 10.99 -5.76 6.24
C LYS A 94 11.25 -4.75 5.12
N LEU A 95 10.37 -3.77 4.97
CA LEU A 95 10.45 -2.72 3.95
C LEU A 95 11.71 -1.87 4.07
N THR A 96 12.10 -1.44 5.28
CA THR A 96 13.37 -0.72 5.49
C THR A 96 14.55 -1.51 4.95
N GLY A 97 14.59 -2.83 5.21
CA GLY A 97 15.65 -3.69 4.70
C GLY A 97 15.61 -3.91 3.19
N SER A 98 14.43 -3.88 2.57
CA SER A 98 14.27 -3.95 1.12
C SER A 98 14.69 -2.63 0.45
N ILE A 99 14.19 -1.49 0.96
CA ILE A 99 14.50 -0.15 0.46
C ILE A 99 16.00 0.13 0.54
N SER A 100 16.70 -0.30 1.59
CA SER A 100 18.14 -0.08 1.71
C SER A 100 19.00 -0.86 0.71
N LYS A 101 18.43 -1.88 0.06
CA LYS A 101 19.13 -2.79 -0.85
C LYS A 101 18.82 -2.52 -2.33
N SER A 102 17.74 -1.80 -2.61
CA SER A 102 17.34 -1.33 -3.94
C SER A 102 18.03 0.01 -4.25
#